data_AF-A0A0F9RKH6-F1
#
_entry.id   AF-A0A0F9RKH6-F1
#
_cell.length_a   1.000
_cell.length_b   1.000
_cell.length_c   1.000
_cell.angle_alpha   90.00
_cell.angle_beta   90.00
_cell.angle_gamma   90.00
#
_symmetry.space_group_name_H-M   'P 1'
#
loop_
_entity.id
_entity.type
_entity.pdbx_description
1 polymer ?
#
loop_
_entity_poly.entity_id
_entity_poly.type
_entity_poly.pdbx_seq_one_letter_code
_entity_poly.pdbx_strand_id
1 'polypeptide(L)'
;MCRQHRKKYLPVVLKDKTVVEIKSYLVHKKTERSQIQKNIREANVHRNAFIAKNQKNGAKGELENAMLKAIVNQGEALGYTWH
;
A
#
# COMPACT_ATOMS: atom_id res chain seq x y z
N MET A 1 -12.56 -23.66 17.80
CA MET A 1 -12.68 -24.44 16.55
C MET A 1 -12.20 -23.60 15.35
N CYS A 2 -10.90 -23.48 15.10
CA CYS A 2 -10.41 -22.69 13.97
C CYS A 2 -9.35 -23.47 13.18
N ARG A 3 -9.43 -23.33 11.85
CA ARG A 3 -8.41 -23.67 10.82
C ARG A 3 -8.50 -25.05 10.15
N GLN A 4 -9.68 -25.42 9.67
CA GLN A 4 -9.79 -26.23 8.44
C GLN A 4 -10.60 -25.45 7.40
N HIS A 5 -10.10 -24.29 7.00
CA HIS A 5 -10.56 -23.71 5.73
C HIS A 5 -9.90 -24.55 4.64
N ARG A 6 -10.64 -25.57 4.20
CA ARG A 6 -10.31 -26.51 3.13
C ARG A 6 -9.44 -25.82 2.08
N LYS A 7 -8.29 -26.43 1.73
CA LYS A 7 -7.30 -25.93 0.76
C LYS A 7 -7.90 -25.26 -0.48
N LYS A 8 -9.11 -25.67 -0.89
CA LYS A 8 -9.94 -25.07 -1.95
C LYS A 8 -10.11 -23.54 -1.86
N TYR A 9 -10.12 -22.94 -0.66
CA TYR A 9 -10.27 -21.48 -0.47
C TYR A 9 -8.96 -20.70 -0.34
N LEU A 10 -7.81 -21.38 -0.39
CA LEU A 10 -6.53 -20.67 -0.39
C LEU A 10 -6.34 -19.91 -1.71
N PRO A 11 -5.64 -18.77 -1.72
CA PRO A 11 -5.12 -18.19 -2.95
C PRO A 11 -4.30 -19.21 -3.73
N VAL A 12 -4.29 -19.13 -5.07
CA VAL A 12 -3.57 -20.08 -5.95
C VAL A 12 -2.12 -20.28 -5.49
N VAL A 13 -1.44 -19.18 -5.18
CA VAL A 13 -0.05 -19.15 -4.68
C VAL A 13 0.17 -19.96 -3.39
N LEU A 14 -0.88 -20.18 -2.61
CA LEU A 14 -0.85 -20.92 -1.33
C LEU A 14 -1.45 -22.33 -1.41
N LYS A 15 -2.18 -22.67 -2.48
CA LYS A 15 -2.84 -23.99 -2.62
C LYS A 15 -1.84 -25.13 -2.75
N ASP A 16 -0.74 -24.89 -3.47
CA ASP A 16 0.28 -25.89 -3.80
C ASP A 16 1.43 -25.96 -2.77
N LYS A 17 1.36 -25.13 -1.71
CA LYS A 17 2.40 -25.04 -0.68
C LYS A 17 2.11 -25.95 0.52
N THR A 18 3.17 -26.46 1.14
CA THR A 18 3.11 -27.17 2.43
C THR A 18 2.80 -26.20 3.57
N VAL A 19 2.38 -26.73 4.72
CA VAL A 19 2.08 -25.91 5.91
C VAL A 19 3.29 -25.08 6.36
N VAL A 20 4.51 -25.63 6.24
CA VAL A 20 5.75 -24.94 6.59
C VAL A 20 6.03 -23.78 5.62
N GLU A 21 5.87 -24.03 4.31
CA GLU A 21 6.04 -22.99 3.29
C GLU A 21 4.98 -21.89 3.37
N ILE A 22 3.73 -22.25 3.69
CA ILE A 22 2.66 -21.27 3.94
C ILE A 22 3.03 -20.38 5.13
N LYS A 23 3.52 -20.95 6.24
CA LYS A 23 3.96 -20.16 7.41
C LYS A 23 5.10 -19.21 7.04
N SER A 24 6.11 -19.71 6.33
CA SER A 24 7.25 -18.89 5.86
C SER A 24 6.77 -17.74 4.96
N TYR A 25 5.91 -18.03 3.97
CA TYR A 25 5.32 -17.04 3.08
C TYR A 25 4.56 -15.95 3.84
N LEU A 26 3.77 -16.34 4.85
CA LEU A 26 3.02 -15.37 5.67
C LEU A 26 3.94 -14.48 6.49
N VAL A 27 5.02 -15.02 7.05
CA VAL A 27 6.02 -14.23 7.77
C VAL A 27 6.68 -13.22 6.82
N HIS A 28 7.10 -13.67 5.65
CA HIS A 28 7.68 -12.80 4.62
C HIS A 28 6.73 -11.67 4.22
N LYS A 29 5.48 -12.01 3.85
CA LYS A 29 4.46 -11.02 3.49
C LYS A 29 4.13 -10.06 4.62
N LYS A 30 4.17 -10.51 5.88
CA LYS A 30 3.99 -9.63 7.05
C LYS A 30 5.13 -8.64 7.17
N THR A 31 6.37 -9.06 6.97
CA THR A 31 7.54 -8.18 7.00
C THR A 31 7.51 -7.16 5.88
N GLU A 32 7.23 -7.59 4.63
CA GLU A 32 7.05 -6.68 3.49
C GLU A 32 5.97 -5.63 3.77
N ARG A 33 4.81 -6.06 4.27
CA ARG A 33 3.70 -5.15 4.61
C ARG A 33 4.10 -4.14 5.67
N SER A 34 4.80 -4.57 6.73
CA SER A 34 5.27 -3.69 7.79
C SER A 34 6.25 -2.63 7.25
N GLN A 35 7.14 -3.03 6.35
CA GLN A 35 8.09 -2.09 5.72
C GLN A 35 7.37 -1.09 4.83
N ILE A 36 6.44 -1.53 3.98
CA ILE A 36 5.63 -0.66 3.14
C ILE A 36 4.85 0.35 4.00
N GLN A 37 4.22 -0.11 5.09
CA GLN A 37 3.48 0.77 6.00
C GLN A 37 4.38 1.81 6.69
N LYS A 38 5.62 1.43 7.04
CA LYS A 38 6.60 2.37 7.59
C LYS A 38 6.93 3.46 6.57
N ASN A 39 7.25 3.07 5.33
CA ASN A 39 7.58 4.01 4.27
C ASN A 39 6.40 4.95 3.95
N ILE A 40 5.16 4.44 3.96
CA ILE A 40 3.95 5.26 3.77
C ILE A 40 3.82 6.31 4.90
N ARG A 41 4.07 5.95 6.15
CA ARG A 41 4.02 6.90 7.27
C ARG A 41 5.05 8.00 7.12
N GLU A 42 6.28 7.65 6.76
CA GLU A 42 7.37 8.61 6.54
C GLU A 42 7.03 9.56 5.38
N ALA A 43 6.59 9.03 4.24
CA ALA A 43 6.15 9.83 3.10
C ALA A 43 4.99 10.78 3.46
N ASN A 44 4.03 10.32 4.28
CA ASN A 44 2.92 11.15 4.74
C ASN A 44 3.37 12.30 5.64
N VAL A 45 4.38 12.10 6.50
CA VAL A 45 4.97 13.18 7.31
C VAL A 45 5.55 14.26 6.40
N HIS A 46 6.34 13.88 5.40
CA HIS A 46 6.91 14.82 4.43
C HIS A 46 5.83 15.56 3.64
N ARG A 47 4.82 14.83 3.17
CA ARG A 47 3.68 15.41 2.42
C ARG A 47 2.95 16.44 3.27
N ASN A 48 2.60 16.11 4.51
CA ASN A 48 1.86 17.01 5.39
C ASN A 48 2.67 18.27 5.73
N ALA A 49 3.98 18.13 5.97
CA ALA A 49 4.86 19.27 6.20
C ALA A 49 4.97 20.19 4.97
N PHE A 50 5.05 19.61 3.77
CA PHE A 50 5.06 20.37 2.53
C PHE A 50 3.75 21.13 2.30
N ILE A 51 2.60 20.47 2.51
CA ILE A 51 1.28 21.10 2.39
C ILE A 51 1.19 22.27 3.36
N ALA A 52 1.48 22.05 4.65
CA ALA A 52 1.41 23.10 5.68
C ALA A 52 2.27 24.32 5.34
N LYS A 53 3.45 24.12 4.72
CA LYS A 53 4.34 25.20 4.31
C LYS A 53 3.85 25.97 3.07
N ASN A 54 3.23 25.28 2.10
CA ASN A 54 2.95 25.83 0.77
C ASN A 54 1.48 26.23 0.56
N GLN A 55 0.64 26.00 1.55
CA GLN A 55 -0.77 26.35 1.49
C GLN A 55 -0.95 27.86 1.64
N LYS A 56 -1.44 28.51 0.58
CA LYS A 56 -1.65 29.98 0.54
C LYS A 56 -3.05 30.34 1.03
N ASN A 57 -3.13 31.38 1.87
CA ASN A 57 -4.31 32.22 2.13
C ASN A 57 -5.68 31.51 2.22
N GLY A 58 -5.75 30.38 2.92
CA GLY A 58 -7.03 29.70 3.18
C GLY A 58 -7.55 28.79 2.06
N ALA A 59 -6.84 28.66 0.93
CA ALA A 59 -7.15 27.66 -0.08
C ALA A 59 -6.96 26.25 0.53
N LYS A 60 -8.03 25.45 0.62
CA LYS A 60 -8.02 24.10 1.19
C LYS A 60 -8.19 23.05 0.09
N GLY A 61 -7.28 22.08 0.02
CA GLY A 61 -7.42 20.89 -0.83
C GLY A 61 -6.95 21.03 -2.29
N GLU A 62 -6.79 22.24 -2.84
CA GLU A 62 -6.35 22.40 -4.24
C GLU A 62 -4.95 21.82 -4.51
N LEU A 63 -3.98 22.17 -3.65
CA LEU A 63 -2.61 21.66 -3.73
C LEU A 63 -2.58 20.13 -3.57
N GLU A 64 -3.33 19.61 -2.61
CA GLU A 64 -3.45 18.18 -2.35
C GLU A 64 -4.01 17.42 -3.56
N ASN A 65 -5.08 17.95 -4.15
CA ASN A 65 -5.70 17.38 -5.34
C ASN A 65 -4.75 17.42 -6.55
N ALA A 66 -4.00 18.52 -6.73
CA ALA A 66 -3.01 18.63 -7.80
C ALA A 66 -1.86 17.62 -7.62
N MET A 67 -1.35 17.47 -6.39
CA MET A 67 -0.33 16.47 -6.06
C MET A 67 -0.83 15.05 -6.30
N LEU A 68 -2.06 14.73 -5.89
CA LEU A 68 -2.66 13.41 -6.12
C LEU A 68 -2.80 13.11 -7.61
N LYS A 69 -3.32 14.05 -8.40
CA LYS A 69 -3.41 13.91 -9.86
C LYS A 69 -2.04 13.67 -10.49
N ALA A 70 -1.01 14.39 -10.06
CA ALA A 70 0.34 14.19 -10.57
C ALA A 70 0.89 12.78 -10.26
N ILE A 71 0.62 12.27 -9.05
CA ILE A 71 1.02 10.90 -8.65
C ILE A 71 0.28 9.85 -9.49
N VAL A 72 -1.03 10.03 -9.70
CA VAL A 72 -1.83 9.13 -10.53
C VAL A 72 -1.28 9.10 -11.96
N ASN A 73 -1.03 10.27 -12.57
CA ASN A 73 -0.49 10.37 -13.92
C ASN A 73 0.90 9.70 -14.04
N GLN A 74 1.75 9.86 -13.02
CA GLN A 74 3.05 9.16 -12.96
C GLN A 74 2.88 7.64 -12.87
N GLY A 75 1.88 7.18 -12.11
CA GLY A 75 1.52 5.77 -12.02
C GLY A 75 1.04 5.23 -13.37
N GLU A 76 0.14 5.94 -14.03
CA GLU A 76 -0.39 5.57 -15.35
C GLU A 76 0.71 5.49 -16.41
N ALA A 77 1.68 6.41 -16.39
CA ALA A 77 2.83 6.37 -17.28
C ALA A 77 3.73 5.14 -17.06
N LEU A 78 3.72 4.57 -15.85
CA LEU A 78 4.42 3.32 -15.51
C LEU A 78 3.55 2.07 -15.73
N GLY A 79 2.34 2.23 -16.28
CA GLY A 79 1.40 1.15 -16.54
C GLY A 79 0.56 0.74 -15.32
N TYR A 80 0.58 1.52 -14.24
CA TYR A 80 -0.33 1.31 -13.10
C TYR A 80 -1.70 1.92 -13.39
N THR A 81 -2.76 1.15 -13.17
CA THR A 81 -4.12 1.64 -13.28
C THR A 81 -4.70 1.92 -11.89
N TRP A 82 -5.28 3.11 -11.72
CA TRP A 82 -6.05 3.46 -10.53
C TRP A 82 -7.54 3.18 -10.82
N HIS A 83 -8.20 2.37 -9.98
CA HIS A 83 -9.62 2.03 -10.08
C HIS A 83 -10.35 2.42 -8.79
#